data_AF-A0A971MKD6-F1
#
_entry.id   AF-A0A971MKD6-F1
#
_cell.length_a   1.000
_cell.length_b   1.000
_cell.length_c   1.000
_cell.angle_alpha   90.00
_cell.angle_beta   90.00
_cell.angle_gamma   90.00
#
_symmetry.space_group_name_H-M   'P 1'
#
loop_
_entity.id
_entity.type
_entity.pdbx_description
1 polymer ?
#
loop_
_entity_poly.entity_id
_entity_poly.type
_entity_poly.pdbx_seq_one_letter_code
_entity_poly.pdbx_strand_id
1 'polypeptide(L)'
;MDYLKEKPNFKRLLDGASYSFEVESVYPTLTYPAHTSITTGCYPNRHGIINNTLKQHFRKRPDWHWYAKDIKCKTFQELATENGYNVLSLLWPVNAGAKIMYNLPEIFSNRPWSNQIGVSLISGSKRFQLDLFMRHSQILDGIRQPNLDNFTHLNYTYSLMNYKPDISMVHFIELDSNRHDYGFNSIQAKYALDRHDLRLGEILDIIRDSGEEENTAIIVLGDHSSKDAENIIFLNTIFKKHGLIQTNNFGQIIDYNVIGKESGGSSYIYTDGDYSFEKIRNLIESELPPDAIEAYFTGEEAGILGADGECFMMVEAGLNYLFEDEIAPKPHMTTKELEGKGISYHTNNHGYSPYLKKDYETVFIAKGAGIKKNINIGKMKLVDEGPTFARILGLDLGNVDGRVLEEILTGE
;
A
#
# COMPACT_ATOMS: atom_id res chain seq x y z
N MET A 1 -2.77 -18.06 -1.23
CA MET A 1 -3.99 -18.33 -2.03
C MET A 1 -4.71 -19.62 -1.68
N ASP A 2 -4.02 -20.69 -1.27
CA ASP A 2 -4.65 -21.98 -1.00
C ASP A 2 -5.84 -21.90 -0.02
N TYR A 3 -5.71 -21.08 1.03
CA TYR A 3 -6.81 -20.83 1.96
C TYR A 3 -8.06 -20.21 1.31
N LEU A 4 -7.87 -19.24 0.41
CA LEU A 4 -8.97 -18.51 -0.25
C LEU A 4 -9.65 -19.34 -1.34
N LYS A 5 -8.92 -20.24 -2.02
CA LYS A 5 -9.48 -21.13 -3.05
C LYS A 5 -10.57 -22.06 -2.52
N GLU A 6 -10.52 -22.38 -1.23
CA GLU A 6 -11.51 -23.21 -0.55
C GLU A 6 -12.73 -22.42 -0.05
N LYS A 7 -12.71 -21.08 -0.15
CA LYS A 7 -13.82 -20.22 0.29
C LYS A 7 -14.86 -20.07 -0.81
N PRO A 8 -16.17 -20.11 -0.48
CA PRO A 8 -17.23 -20.25 -1.47
C PRO A 8 -17.28 -19.09 -2.47
N ASN A 9 -17.07 -17.84 -2.04
CA ASN A 9 -17.20 -16.68 -2.92
C ASN A 9 -15.92 -16.42 -3.72
N PHE A 10 -14.74 -16.64 -3.14
CA PHE A 10 -13.50 -16.66 -3.92
C PHE A 10 -13.49 -17.79 -4.95
N LYS A 11 -14.00 -18.98 -4.61
CA LYS A 11 -14.17 -20.07 -5.58
C LYS A 11 -15.14 -19.69 -6.70
N ARG A 12 -16.26 -19.03 -6.37
CA ARG A 12 -17.22 -18.49 -7.36
C ARG A 12 -16.58 -17.44 -8.27
N LEU A 13 -15.74 -16.56 -7.74
CA LEU A 13 -14.99 -15.60 -8.55
C LEU A 13 -13.99 -16.31 -9.46
N LEU A 14 -13.17 -17.21 -8.91
CA LEU A 14 -12.11 -17.91 -9.63
C LEU A 14 -12.63 -18.82 -10.75
N ASP A 15 -13.85 -19.35 -10.62
CA ASP A 15 -14.48 -20.16 -11.68
C ASP A 15 -14.65 -19.34 -12.97
N GLY A 16 -13.83 -19.61 -13.98
CA GLY A 16 -13.81 -18.86 -15.23
C GLY A 16 -13.01 -17.56 -15.22
N ALA A 17 -12.32 -17.21 -14.13
CA ALA A 17 -11.48 -16.01 -14.06
C ALA A 17 -10.16 -16.17 -14.85
N SER A 18 -9.59 -15.05 -15.25
CA SER A 18 -8.17 -14.94 -15.61
C SER A 18 -7.40 -14.38 -14.41
N TYR A 19 -6.21 -14.91 -14.11
CA TYR A 19 -5.55 -14.62 -12.85
C TYR A 19 -4.02 -14.75 -12.91
N SER A 20 -3.36 -14.12 -11.95
CA SER A 20 -1.97 -14.34 -11.54
C SER A 20 -1.90 -14.46 -10.01
N PHE A 21 -1.08 -15.41 -9.52
CA PHE A 21 -0.67 -15.48 -8.12
C PHE A 21 0.83 -15.22 -7.96
N GLU A 22 1.45 -14.68 -9.01
CA GLU A 22 2.88 -14.38 -9.12
C GLU A 22 3.03 -12.90 -9.51
N VAL A 23 2.26 -12.02 -8.85
CA VAL A 23 2.32 -10.57 -9.11
C VAL A 23 3.49 -9.97 -8.32
N GLU A 24 4.46 -9.43 -9.04
CA GLU A 24 5.57 -8.68 -8.49
C GLU A 24 5.10 -7.27 -8.12
N SER A 25 5.21 -6.91 -6.84
CA SER A 25 4.91 -5.55 -6.34
C SER A 25 6.07 -4.58 -6.67
N VAL A 26 5.96 -3.33 -6.26
CA VAL A 26 6.99 -2.30 -6.48
C VAL A 26 7.98 -2.24 -5.32
N TYR A 27 9.13 -1.58 -5.51
CA TYR A 27 10.10 -1.39 -4.45
C TYR A 27 10.13 0.07 -3.96
N PRO A 28 9.95 0.33 -2.63
CA PRO A 28 9.58 -0.61 -1.57
C PRO A 28 8.12 -1.10 -1.70
N THR A 29 7.84 -2.32 -1.24
CA THR A 29 6.48 -2.92 -1.25
C THR A 29 5.59 -2.33 -0.16
N LEU A 30 5.38 -1.01 -0.21
CA LEU A 30 4.54 -0.25 0.70
C LEU A 30 3.20 0.10 0.05
N THR A 31 2.15 0.22 0.88
CA THR A 31 0.77 0.48 0.46
C THR A 31 0.61 1.67 -0.48
N TYR A 32 1.12 2.85 -0.15
CA TYR A 32 0.88 4.08 -0.93
C TYR A 32 1.68 4.10 -2.24
N PRO A 33 2.98 3.71 -2.26
CA PRO A 33 3.70 3.47 -3.50
C PRO A 33 2.98 2.45 -4.40
N ALA A 34 2.59 1.29 -3.86
CA ALA A 34 1.94 0.24 -4.63
C ALA A 34 0.57 0.69 -5.18
N HIS A 35 -0.34 1.25 -4.37
CA HIS A 35 -1.63 1.73 -4.87
C HIS A 35 -1.50 2.85 -5.92
N THR A 36 -0.46 3.68 -5.83
CA THR A 36 -0.18 4.68 -6.87
C THR A 36 0.34 3.99 -8.14
N SER A 37 1.15 2.96 -8.02
CA SER A 37 1.62 2.14 -9.15
C SER A 37 0.47 1.38 -9.84
N ILE A 38 -0.47 0.80 -9.08
CA ILE A 38 -1.70 0.18 -9.60
C ILE A 38 -2.49 1.18 -10.46
N THR A 39 -2.62 2.42 -10.00
CA THR A 39 -3.47 3.40 -10.68
C THR A 39 -2.80 4.13 -11.83
N THR A 40 -1.48 4.24 -11.81
CA THR A 40 -0.71 4.99 -12.83
C THR A 40 0.00 4.11 -13.85
N GLY A 41 0.25 2.85 -13.51
CA GLY A 41 1.14 1.98 -14.28
C GLY A 41 2.62 2.38 -14.25
N CYS A 42 3.00 3.27 -13.32
CA CYS A 42 4.37 3.76 -13.18
C CYS A 42 4.99 3.25 -11.89
N TYR A 43 6.33 3.19 -11.82
CA TYR A 43 7.07 2.88 -10.60
C TYR A 43 7.14 4.08 -9.62
N PRO A 44 7.46 3.84 -8.34
CA PRO A 44 7.52 4.86 -7.28
C PRO A 44 8.34 6.11 -7.61
N ASN A 45 9.52 5.94 -8.20
CA ASN A 45 10.37 7.06 -8.63
C ASN A 45 9.76 7.92 -9.75
N ARG A 46 8.93 7.35 -10.62
CA ARG A 46 8.26 8.07 -11.71
C ARG A 46 7.01 8.78 -11.24
N HIS A 47 6.13 8.11 -10.49
CA HIS A 47 4.92 8.75 -9.98
C HIS A 47 5.16 9.63 -8.74
N GLY A 48 6.33 9.50 -8.08
CA GLY A 48 6.79 10.40 -7.02
C GLY A 48 6.33 10.05 -5.60
N ILE A 49 5.68 8.90 -5.41
CA ILE A 49 5.23 8.42 -4.09
C ILE A 49 6.11 7.23 -3.71
N ILE A 50 7.22 7.51 -3.01
CA ILE A 50 8.30 6.54 -2.73
C ILE A 50 8.20 5.87 -1.36
N ASN A 51 7.30 6.35 -0.50
CA ASN A 51 7.07 5.87 0.86
C ASN A 51 5.62 6.18 1.26
N ASN A 52 5.10 5.57 2.33
CA ASN A 52 3.79 5.90 2.91
C ASN A 52 3.78 7.31 3.52
N THR A 53 4.93 7.74 4.05
CA THR A 53 5.08 9.01 4.77
C THR A 53 6.02 9.97 4.07
N LEU A 54 5.76 11.28 4.23
CA LEU A 54 6.60 12.34 3.70
C LEU A 54 7.98 12.34 4.37
N LYS A 55 8.99 12.82 3.63
CA LYS A 55 10.36 13.10 4.13
C LYS A 55 10.38 14.32 5.07
N GLN A 56 9.75 14.19 6.24
CA GLN A 56 9.65 15.21 7.28
C GLN A 56 10.44 14.79 8.51
N HIS A 57 11.74 14.56 8.34
CA HIS A 57 12.63 13.94 9.34
C HIS A 57 12.64 14.60 10.74
N PHE A 58 12.34 15.90 10.83
CA PHE A 58 12.28 16.64 12.09
C PHE A 58 10.94 16.48 12.84
N ARG A 59 9.98 15.75 12.26
CA ARG A 59 8.68 15.49 12.87
C ARG A 59 8.63 14.06 13.39
N LYS A 60 8.31 13.91 14.68
CA LYS A 60 8.08 12.58 15.30
C LYS A 60 6.98 11.78 14.59
N ARG A 61 5.98 12.45 14.03
CA ARG A 61 4.89 11.84 13.26
C ARG A 61 4.75 12.58 11.92
N PRO A 62 5.47 12.14 10.89
CA PRO A 62 5.35 12.69 9.54
C PRO A 62 3.91 12.64 9.03
N ASP A 63 3.58 13.58 8.14
CA ASP A 63 2.34 13.46 7.35
C ASP A 63 2.48 12.33 6.33
N TRP A 64 1.35 11.74 5.95
CA TRP A 64 1.33 10.68 4.95
C TRP A 64 1.08 11.26 3.56
N HIS A 65 1.42 10.49 2.52
CA HIS A 65 1.19 10.84 1.12
C HIS A 65 -0.30 10.71 0.74
N TRP A 66 -1.20 11.43 1.41
CA TRP A 66 -2.64 11.26 1.18
C TRP A 66 -3.13 11.80 -0.18
N TYR A 67 -2.48 12.81 -0.74
CA TYR A 67 -3.09 13.66 -1.76
C TYR A 67 -2.73 13.27 -3.20
N ALA A 68 -3.74 13.21 -4.06
CA ALA A 68 -3.60 12.91 -5.48
C ALA A 68 -2.75 13.95 -6.23
N LYS A 69 -2.73 15.20 -5.76
CA LYS A 69 -1.91 16.28 -6.34
C LYS A 69 -0.40 16.01 -6.28
N ASP A 70 0.02 15.09 -5.39
CA ASP A 70 1.43 14.76 -5.20
C ASP A 70 1.88 13.67 -6.20
N ILE A 71 0.94 13.05 -6.92
CA ILE A 71 1.19 12.07 -7.99
C ILE A 71 1.64 12.80 -9.26
N LYS A 72 2.78 12.39 -9.82
CA LYS A 72 3.38 12.99 -11.04
C LYS A 72 2.91 12.34 -12.34
N CYS A 73 2.32 11.16 -12.26
CA CYS A 73 1.82 10.39 -13.41
C CYS A 73 0.29 10.45 -13.49
N LYS A 74 -0.25 10.35 -14.71
CA LYS A 74 -1.69 10.27 -14.92
C LYS A 74 -2.22 8.98 -14.29
N THR A 75 -3.32 9.07 -13.55
CA THR A 75 -4.01 7.88 -13.03
C THR A 75 -5.14 7.46 -13.99
N PHE A 76 -5.47 6.18 -14.06
CA PHE A 76 -6.55 5.70 -14.94
C PHE A 76 -7.91 6.28 -14.52
N GLN A 77 -8.15 6.49 -13.21
CA GLN A 77 -9.37 7.11 -12.72
C GLN A 77 -9.51 8.58 -13.09
N GLU A 78 -8.40 9.32 -13.14
CA GLU A 78 -8.39 10.71 -13.61
C GLU A 78 -8.68 10.75 -15.11
N LEU A 79 -8.02 9.88 -15.89
CA LEU A 79 -8.26 9.75 -17.33
C LEU A 79 -9.71 9.36 -17.64
N ALA A 80 -10.28 8.42 -16.86
CA ALA A 80 -11.66 8.02 -17.02
C ALA A 80 -12.63 9.16 -16.72
N THR A 81 -12.39 9.93 -15.65
CA THR A 81 -13.24 11.08 -15.32
C THR A 81 -13.22 12.15 -16.42
N GLU A 82 -12.06 12.39 -17.03
CA GLU A 82 -11.94 13.31 -18.18
C GLU A 82 -12.68 12.83 -19.43
N ASN A 83 -12.91 11.53 -19.55
CA ASN A 83 -13.69 10.90 -20.62
C ASN A 83 -15.15 10.63 -20.25
N GLY A 84 -15.64 11.24 -19.15
CA GLY A 84 -17.06 11.24 -18.78
C GLY A 84 -17.51 10.08 -17.91
N TYR A 85 -16.60 9.25 -17.41
CA TYR A 85 -16.93 8.18 -16.46
C TYR A 85 -17.17 8.73 -15.05
N ASN A 86 -18.19 8.22 -14.38
CA ASN A 86 -18.47 8.49 -12.98
C ASN A 86 -17.68 7.52 -12.10
N VAL A 87 -16.58 8.02 -11.51
CA VAL A 87 -15.72 7.21 -10.65
C VAL A 87 -16.12 7.32 -9.17
N LEU A 88 -16.24 6.16 -8.53
CA LEU A 88 -16.39 5.96 -7.10
C LEU A 88 -15.09 5.41 -6.49
N SER A 89 -14.63 6.02 -5.40
CA SER A 89 -13.50 5.55 -4.60
C SER A 89 -13.81 5.62 -3.11
N LEU A 90 -13.60 4.50 -2.40
CA LEU A 90 -13.67 4.42 -0.95
C LEU A 90 -12.34 3.91 -0.39
N LEU A 91 -11.73 4.75 0.45
CA LEU A 91 -10.46 4.52 1.13
C LEU A 91 -9.31 4.11 0.22
N TRP A 92 -9.36 4.40 -1.08
CA TRP A 92 -8.22 4.14 -1.93
C TRP A 92 -7.05 5.08 -1.55
N PRO A 93 -5.83 4.57 -1.31
CA PRO A 93 -4.68 5.38 -0.96
C PRO A 93 -4.36 6.45 -2.01
N VAL A 94 -3.80 7.57 -1.54
CA VAL A 94 -3.36 8.70 -2.38
C VAL A 94 -4.48 9.36 -3.21
N ASN A 95 -5.75 9.10 -2.90
CA ASN A 95 -6.90 9.72 -3.60
C ASN A 95 -7.47 10.96 -2.89
N ALA A 96 -6.86 11.48 -1.82
CA ALA A 96 -7.34 12.71 -1.19
C ALA A 96 -7.23 13.90 -2.17
N GLY A 97 -8.33 14.62 -2.37
CA GLY A 97 -8.44 15.70 -3.33
C GLY A 97 -8.46 15.27 -4.80
N ALA A 98 -8.58 13.97 -5.10
CA ALA A 98 -8.76 13.47 -6.47
C ALA A 98 -10.04 14.06 -7.08
N LYS A 99 -9.97 14.45 -8.35
CA LYS A 99 -11.08 15.02 -9.11
C LYS A 99 -11.99 13.93 -9.68
N ILE A 100 -12.58 13.11 -8.80
CA ILE A 100 -13.52 12.04 -9.14
C ILE A 100 -14.91 12.35 -8.56
N MET A 101 -15.95 11.70 -9.08
CA MET A 101 -17.34 12.05 -8.72
C MET A 101 -17.66 11.73 -7.25
N TYR A 102 -17.36 10.51 -6.81
CA TYR A 102 -17.69 10.01 -5.47
C TYR A 102 -16.42 9.58 -4.74
N ASN A 103 -15.92 10.42 -3.84
CA ASN A 103 -14.68 10.16 -3.11
C ASN A 103 -14.88 10.17 -1.59
N LEU A 104 -14.63 9.04 -0.94
CA LEU A 104 -14.37 8.92 0.48
C LEU A 104 -12.88 8.58 0.66
N PRO A 105 -12.00 9.57 0.88
CA PRO A 105 -10.56 9.36 0.86
C PRO A 105 -10.03 8.61 2.10
N GLU A 106 -8.97 7.83 1.93
CA GLU A 106 -8.19 7.32 3.06
C GLU A 106 -7.31 8.44 3.62
N ILE A 107 -7.86 9.18 4.58
CA ILE A 107 -7.14 10.24 5.27
C ILE A 107 -7.53 10.23 6.72
N PHE A 108 -6.57 10.52 7.61
CA PHE A 108 -6.83 10.56 9.04
C PHE A 108 -6.25 11.78 9.73
N SER A 109 -6.90 12.15 10.83
CA SER A 109 -6.48 13.28 11.66
C SER A 109 -5.19 12.93 12.41
N ASN A 110 -4.06 13.39 11.87
CA ASN A 110 -2.74 13.25 12.50
C ASN A 110 -2.41 14.35 13.51
N ARG A 111 -3.39 15.19 13.88
CA ARG A 111 -3.16 16.38 14.70
C ARG A 111 -4.23 16.50 15.79
N PRO A 112 -3.86 16.80 17.05
CA PRO A 112 -4.82 16.93 18.15
C PRO A 112 -5.92 17.99 17.93
N TRP A 113 -5.68 18.97 17.04
CA TRP A 113 -6.61 20.04 16.73
C TRP A 113 -7.49 19.79 15.49
N SER A 114 -7.34 18.66 14.81
CA SER A 114 -8.21 18.29 13.70
C SER A 114 -9.21 17.19 14.10
N ASN A 115 -10.33 17.13 13.38
CA ASN A 115 -11.34 16.09 13.57
C ASN A 115 -11.38 15.20 12.31
N GLN A 116 -11.45 13.89 12.51
CA GLN A 116 -11.43 12.88 11.45
C GLN A 116 -12.45 13.17 10.33
N ILE A 117 -13.71 13.44 10.70
CA ILE A 117 -14.78 13.70 9.75
C ILE A 117 -14.49 14.99 8.98
N GLY A 118 -14.04 16.04 9.66
CA GLY A 118 -13.69 17.31 9.03
C GLY A 118 -12.56 17.20 8.01
N VAL A 119 -11.49 16.45 8.35
CA VAL A 119 -10.35 16.21 7.45
C VAL A 119 -10.80 15.43 6.21
N SER A 120 -11.63 14.40 6.38
CA SER A 120 -12.19 13.61 5.28
C SER A 120 -13.08 14.45 4.36
N LEU A 121 -14.00 15.25 4.93
CA LEU A 121 -14.95 16.08 4.17
C LEU A 121 -14.26 17.15 3.31
N ILE A 122 -13.16 17.73 3.79
CA ILE A 122 -12.39 18.72 3.02
C ILE A 122 -11.63 18.06 1.86
N SER A 123 -11.34 16.77 1.98
CA SER A 123 -10.44 16.04 1.11
C SER A 123 -11.15 15.11 0.10
N GLY A 124 -12.49 15.11 0.05
CA GLY A 124 -13.26 14.29 -0.89
C GLY A 124 -14.62 14.89 -1.25
N SER A 125 -15.55 14.06 -1.70
CA SER A 125 -16.86 14.50 -2.21
C SER A 125 -17.82 14.80 -1.05
N LYS A 126 -17.93 16.07 -0.64
CA LYS A 126 -18.69 16.51 0.55
C LYS A 126 -20.11 15.93 0.67
N ARG A 127 -20.94 16.06 -0.37
CA ARG A 127 -22.34 15.59 -0.35
C ARG A 127 -22.43 14.07 -0.23
N PHE A 128 -21.61 13.37 -1.00
CA PHE A 128 -21.50 11.91 -0.97
C PHE A 128 -21.07 11.41 0.42
N GLN A 129 -19.97 11.96 0.96
CA GLN A 129 -19.48 11.59 2.29
C GLN A 129 -20.51 11.85 3.39
N LEU A 130 -21.20 13.00 3.36
CA LEU A 130 -22.21 13.31 4.36
C LEU A 130 -23.36 12.28 4.36
N ASP A 131 -23.82 11.87 3.18
CA ASP A 131 -24.83 10.81 3.04
C ASP A 131 -24.35 9.48 3.62
N LEU A 132 -23.12 9.07 3.31
CA LEU A 132 -22.50 7.85 3.87
C LEU A 132 -22.39 7.90 5.40
N PHE A 133 -21.88 9.01 5.95
CA PHE A 133 -21.72 9.17 7.39
C PHE A 133 -23.06 9.16 8.12
N MET A 134 -24.09 9.87 7.60
CA MET A 134 -25.42 9.88 8.22
C MET A 134 -26.05 8.47 8.32
N ARG A 135 -25.68 7.55 7.44
CA ARG A 135 -26.24 6.19 7.39
C ARG A 135 -25.48 5.19 8.26
N HIS A 136 -24.16 5.28 8.27
CA HIS A 136 -23.32 4.19 8.77
C HIS A 136 -22.28 4.61 9.82
N SER A 137 -22.15 5.89 10.20
CA SER A 137 -21.10 6.32 11.14
C SER A 137 -21.20 5.69 12.53
N GLN A 138 -22.36 5.16 12.91
CA GLN A 138 -22.60 4.51 14.21
C GLN A 138 -21.75 3.24 14.45
N ILE A 139 -21.23 2.61 13.39
CA ILE A 139 -20.36 1.44 13.53
C ILE A 139 -18.86 1.77 13.49
N LEU A 140 -18.50 3.03 13.20
CA LEU A 140 -17.10 3.45 13.19
C LEU A 140 -16.51 3.45 14.59
N ASP A 141 -15.32 2.87 14.74
CA ASP A 141 -14.47 2.97 15.93
C ASP A 141 -13.08 3.46 15.50
N GLY A 142 -13.03 4.70 14.99
CA GLY A 142 -11.81 5.27 14.39
C GLY A 142 -11.30 4.43 13.22
N ILE A 143 -10.03 4.05 13.27
CA ILE A 143 -9.36 3.19 12.28
C ILE A 143 -9.34 1.71 12.68
N ARG A 144 -10.00 1.34 13.78
CA ARG A 144 -9.91 0.00 14.34
C ARG A 144 -10.62 -1.03 13.46
N GLN A 145 -9.97 -2.16 13.27
CA GLN A 145 -10.52 -3.29 12.53
C GLN A 145 -11.25 -4.27 13.46
N PRO A 146 -12.38 -4.88 13.05
CA PRO A 146 -12.97 -4.89 11.68
C PRO A 146 -13.91 -3.71 11.37
N ASN A 147 -14.08 -2.76 12.29
CA ASN A 147 -15.13 -1.74 12.21
C ASN A 147 -14.97 -0.80 11.00
N LEU A 148 -13.74 -0.39 10.67
CA LEU A 148 -13.49 0.44 9.50
C LEU A 148 -13.87 -0.29 8.20
N ASP A 149 -13.42 -1.52 8.00
CA ASP A 149 -13.77 -2.28 6.79
C ASP A 149 -15.27 -2.64 6.73
N ASN A 150 -15.93 -2.85 7.88
CA ASN A 150 -17.39 -3.02 7.92
C ASN A 150 -18.11 -1.74 7.47
N PHE A 151 -17.66 -0.57 7.93
CA PHE A 151 -18.17 0.71 7.47
C PHE A 151 -17.93 0.90 5.96
N THR A 152 -16.72 0.62 5.49
CA THR A 152 -16.37 0.70 4.08
C THR A 152 -17.26 -0.21 3.24
N HIS A 153 -17.44 -1.46 3.66
CA HIS A 153 -18.27 -2.44 2.94
C HIS A 153 -19.73 -2.00 2.84
N LEU A 154 -20.36 -1.60 3.95
CA LEU A 154 -21.75 -1.11 3.94
C LEU A 154 -21.93 0.11 3.04
N ASN A 155 -20.97 1.04 3.05
CA ASN A 155 -21.01 2.20 2.17
C ASN A 155 -20.76 1.83 0.71
N TYR A 156 -19.90 0.86 0.44
CA TYR A 156 -19.61 0.38 -0.90
C TYR A 156 -20.86 -0.27 -1.52
N THR A 157 -21.46 -1.23 -0.83
CA THR A 157 -22.68 -1.91 -1.31
C THR A 157 -23.85 -0.94 -1.46
N TYR A 158 -24.05 -0.03 -0.50
CA TYR A 158 -25.01 1.07 -0.62
C TYR A 158 -24.75 1.91 -1.87
N SER A 159 -23.48 2.23 -2.15
CA SER A 159 -23.12 3.09 -3.28
C SER A 159 -23.32 2.41 -4.63
N LEU A 160 -23.02 1.12 -4.74
CA LEU A 160 -23.32 0.33 -5.94
C LEU A 160 -24.81 0.38 -6.27
N MET A 161 -25.68 0.26 -5.26
CA MET A 161 -27.13 0.26 -5.45
C MET A 161 -27.72 1.64 -5.75
N ASN A 162 -27.17 2.72 -5.19
CA ASN A 162 -27.81 4.04 -5.18
C ASN A 162 -27.13 5.10 -6.05
N TYR A 163 -25.80 5.02 -6.22
CA TYR A 163 -25.03 5.97 -7.02
C TYR A 163 -24.66 5.44 -8.40
N LYS A 164 -24.66 4.11 -8.59
CA LYS A 164 -24.42 3.42 -9.87
C LYS A 164 -23.22 4.00 -10.65
N PRO A 165 -22.02 3.98 -10.06
CA PRO A 165 -20.82 4.47 -10.73
C PRO A 165 -20.44 3.58 -11.92
N ASP A 166 -19.76 4.16 -12.91
CA ASP A 166 -19.23 3.40 -14.05
C ASP A 166 -17.93 2.66 -13.65
N ILE A 167 -17.19 3.21 -12.67
CA ILE A 167 -15.97 2.63 -12.11
C ILE A 167 -16.04 2.73 -10.59
N SER A 168 -15.79 1.62 -9.89
CA SER A 168 -15.82 1.59 -8.43
C SER A 168 -14.56 0.94 -7.86
N MET A 169 -13.87 1.66 -6.99
CA MET A 169 -12.62 1.25 -6.35
C MET A 169 -12.80 1.26 -4.83
N VAL A 170 -12.44 0.18 -4.15
CA VAL A 170 -12.55 0.06 -2.69
C VAL A 170 -11.31 -0.63 -2.14
N HIS A 171 -10.76 -0.06 -1.07
CA HIS A 171 -9.62 -0.63 -0.34
C HIS A 171 -10.09 -1.18 1.01
N PHE A 172 -9.75 -2.43 1.28
CA PHE A 172 -10.03 -3.12 2.53
C PHE A 172 -8.72 -3.37 3.28
N ILE A 173 -8.59 -2.76 4.46
CA ILE A 173 -7.32 -2.62 5.21
C ILE A 173 -7.17 -3.75 6.24
N GLU A 174 -8.25 -4.47 6.54
CA GLU A 174 -8.33 -5.37 7.68
C GLU A 174 -7.29 -6.49 7.69
N LEU A 175 -7.03 -7.14 6.55
CA LEU A 175 -6.07 -8.23 6.47
C LEU A 175 -4.67 -7.77 6.87
N ASP A 176 -4.24 -6.64 6.34
CA ASP A 176 -2.92 -6.06 6.60
C ASP A 176 -2.77 -5.68 8.09
N SER A 177 -3.76 -4.98 8.65
CA SER A 177 -3.78 -4.64 10.08
C SER A 177 -3.66 -5.88 10.99
N ASN A 178 -4.43 -6.94 10.71
CA ASN A 178 -4.36 -8.16 11.51
C ASN A 178 -3.01 -8.90 11.34
N ARG A 179 -2.37 -8.79 10.18
CA ARG A 179 -1.04 -9.37 9.98
C ARG A 179 -0.01 -8.60 10.77
N HIS A 180 0.02 -7.27 10.70
CA HIS A 180 0.92 -6.44 11.50
C HIS A 180 0.86 -6.75 13.01
N ASP A 181 -0.35 -6.91 13.53
CA ASP A 181 -0.59 -7.12 14.96
C ASP A 181 -0.32 -8.56 15.43
N TYR A 182 -0.63 -9.57 14.59
CA TYR A 182 -0.70 -10.97 15.03
C TYR A 182 0.15 -11.96 14.21
N GLY A 183 0.76 -11.53 13.11
CA GLY A 183 1.54 -12.37 12.20
C GLY A 183 0.78 -12.84 10.95
N PHE A 184 1.53 -13.24 9.92
CA PHE A 184 1.06 -13.52 8.56
C PHE A 184 -0.04 -14.58 8.49
N ASN A 185 0.14 -15.66 9.25
CA ASN A 185 -0.71 -16.87 9.26
C ASN A 185 -1.60 -16.99 10.50
N SER A 186 -1.74 -15.90 11.26
CA SER A 186 -2.53 -15.86 12.50
C SER A 186 -4.00 -16.24 12.28
N ILE A 187 -4.68 -16.64 13.36
CA ILE A 187 -6.12 -16.93 13.29
C ILE A 187 -6.91 -15.64 12.99
N GLN A 188 -6.42 -14.49 13.44
CA GLN A 188 -6.98 -13.17 13.17
C GLN A 188 -6.88 -12.81 11.69
N ALA A 189 -5.72 -13.05 11.05
CA ALA A 189 -5.57 -12.89 9.60
C ALA A 189 -6.53 -13.83 8.84
N LYS A 190 -6.70 -15.08 9.30
CA LYS A 190 -7.69 -16.01 8.70
C LYS A 190 -9.13 -15.52 8.85
N TYR A 191 -9.50 -14.96 10.01
CA TYR A 191 -10.81 -14.36 10.19
C TYR A 191 -11.05 -13.12 9.32
N ALA A 192 -10.00 -12.33 9.06
CA ALA A 192 -10.08 -11.24 8.08
C ALA A 192 -10.35 -11.78 6.68
N LEU A 193 -9.64 -12.82 6.24
CA LEU A 193 -9.87 -13.50 4.96
C LEU A 193 -11.28 -14.08 4.85
N ASP A 194 -11.81 -14.68 5.93
CA ASP A 194 -13.20 -15.16 5.98
C ASP A 194 -14.21 -14.02 5.78
N ARG A 195 -13.97 -12.86 6.40
CA ARG A 195 -14.81 -11.67 6.18
C ARG A 195 -14.69 -11.13 4.76
N HIS A 196 -13.49 -11.11 4.17
CA HIS A 196 -13.33 -10.70 2.77
C HIS A 196 -14.07 -11.63 1.81
N ASP A 197 -14.12 -12.94 2.07
CA ASP A 197 -14.93 -13.86 1.25
C ASP A 197 -16.43 -13.51 1.32
N LEU A 198 -16.96 -13.26 2.52
CA LEU A 198 -18.35 -12.83 2.69
C LEU A 198 -18.65 -11.50 1.97
N ARG A 199 -17.76 -10.52 2.12
CA ARG A 199 -17.88 -9.20 1.46
C ARG A 199 -17.87 -9.36 -0.07
N LEU A 200 -16.97 -10.18 -0.60
CA LEU A 200 -16.92 -10.49 -2.03
C LEU A 200 -18.24 -11.12 -2.49
N GLY A 201 -18.77 -12.09 -1.75
CA GLY A 201 -20.06 -12.71 -2.06
C GLY A 201 -21.20 -11.71 -2.21
N GLU A 202 -21.33 -10.79 -1.26
CA GLU A 202 -22.36 -9.74 -1.28
C GLU A 202 -22.19 -8.79 -2.47
N ILE A 203 -20.96 -8.41 -2.81
CA ILE A 203 -20.67 -7.57 -3.99
C ILE A 203 -21.08 -8.30 -5.28
N LEU A 204 -20.70 -9.58 -5.41
CA LEU A 204 -21.07 -10.40 -6.57
C LEU A 204 -22.60 -10.59 -6.69
N ASP A 205 -23.29 -10.72 -5.57
CA ASP A 205 -24.75 -10.82 -5.54
C ASP A 205 -25.42 -9.50 -5.96
N ILE A 206 -24.93 -8.35 -5.48
CA ILE A 206 -25.45 -7.02 -5.90
C ILE A 206 -25.27 -6.80 -7.40
N ILE A 207 -24.10 -7.14 -7.95
CA ILE A 207 -23.84 -7.00 -9.39
C ILE A 207 -24.80 -7.90 -10.19
N ARG A 208 -24.93 -9.17 -9.82
CA ARG A 208 -25.89 -10.09 -10.44
C ARG A 208 -27.32 -9.57 -10.36
N ASP A 209 -27.78 -9.20 -9.17
CA ASP A 209 -29.17 -8.80 -8.92
C ASP A 209 -29.52 -7.45 -9.56
N SER A 210 -28.50 -6.63 -9.87
CA SER A 210 -28.67 -5.40 -10.67
C SER A 210 -28.85 -5.66 -12.17
N GLY A 211 -28.54 -6.87 -12.66
CA GLY A 211 -28.58 -7.22 -14.07
C GLY A 211 -27.32 -6.84 -14.88
N GLU A 212 -26.27 -6.35 -14.21
CA GLU A 212 -25.05 -5.84 -14.86
C GLU A 212 -23.88 -6.85 -14.89
N GLU A 213 -24.12 -8.11 -14.52
CA GLU A 213 -23.06 -9.15 -14.43
C GLU A 213 -22.28 -9.32 -15.75
N GLU A 214 -22.97 -9.31 -16.89
CA GLU A 214 -22.33 -9.45 -18.21
C GLU A 214 -21.68 -8.16 -18.72
N ASN A 215 -21.98 -7.00 -18.10
CA ASN A 215 -21.44 -5.69 -18.45
C ASN A 215 -20.35 -5.20 -17.48
N THR A 216 -20.07 -5.96 -16.42
CA THR A 216 -19.14 -5.56 -15.36
C THR A 216 -17.85 -6.37 -15.45
N ALA A 217 -16.71 -5.69 -15.50
CA ALA A 217 -15.41 -6.30 -15.20
C ALA A 217 -15.15 -6.22 -13.69
N ILE A 218 -14.86 -7.36 -13.06
CA ILE A 218 -14.55 -7.47 -11.64
C ILE A 218 -13.08 -7.83 -11.50
N ILE A 219 -12.34 -6.97 -10.80
CA ILE A 219 -10.93 -7.17 -10.50
C ILE A 219 -10.75 -7.26 -8.98
N VAL A 220 -10.08 -8.32 -8.52
CA VAL A 220 -9.60 -8.49 -7.15
C VAL A 220 -8.08 -8.62 -7.19
N LEU A 221 -7.40 -7.70 -6.51
CA LEU A 221 -5.95 -7.55 -6.53
C LEU A 221 -5.42 -7.33 -5.11
N GLY A 222 -4.11 -7.47 -4.92
CA GLY A 222 -3.42 -7.05 -3.71
C GLY A 222 -2.22 -6.18 -4.05
N ASP A 223 -1.87 -5.26 -3.17
CA ASP A 223 -0.77 -4.32 -3.35
C ASP A 223 0.59 -4.91 -2.94
N HIS A 224 0.64 -5.70 -1.88
CA HIS A 224 1.86 -6.36 -1.41
C HIS A 224 1.61 -7.63 -0.57
N SER A 225 2.66 -8.43 -0.42
CA SER A 225 2.77 -9.45 0.62
C SER A 225 3.52 -8.91 1.84
N SER A 226 3.59 -9.68 2.92
CA SER A 226 4.29 -9.32 4.16
C SER A 226 5.04 -10.53 4.74
N LYS A 227 5.98 -10.29 5.64
CA LYS A 227 6.74 -11.35 6.34
C LYS A 227 6.82 -11.09 7.83
N ASP A 228 6.81 -12.18 8.59
CA ASP A 228 6.96 -12.14 10.05
C ASP A 228 8.41 -11.76 10.41
N ALA A 229 8.55 -10.99 11.49
CA ALA A 229 9.84 -10.56 12.01
C ALA A 229 9.81 -10.39 13.52
N GLU A 230 10.92 -10.79 14.14
CA GLU A 230 11.14 -10.71 15.57
C GLU A 230 12.23 -9.70 15.95
N ASN A 231 12.94 -9.14 14.97
CA ASN A 231 14.05 -8.21 15.18
C ASN A 231 13.79 -6.86 14.53
N ILE A 232 14.02 -5.80 15.29
CA ILE A 232 13.85 -4.42 14.85
C ILE A 232 15.20 -3.71 14.82
N ILE A 233 15.50 -3.06 13.70
CA ILE A 233 16.70 -2.29 13.41
C ILE A 233 16.34 -0.80 13.48
N PHE A 234 17.09 -0.06 14.29
CA PHE A 234 16.93 1.37 14.46
C PHE A 234 18.16 2.10 13.92
N LEU A 235 18.23 2.31 12.60
CA LEU A 235 19.38 2.95 11.93
C LEU A 235 19.68 4.34 12.53
N ASN A 236 18.64 5.09 12.88
CA ASN A 236 18.79 6.41 13.48
C ASN A 236 19.44 6.36 14.87
N THR A 237 19.34 5.24 15.59
CA THR A 237 20.10 5.00 16.83
C THR A 237 21.61 4.87 16.56
N ILE A 238 21.99 4.18 15.48
CA ILE A 238 23.39 4.06 15.04
C ILE A 238 23.94 5.44 14.70
N PHE A 239 23.24 6.18 13.84
CA PHE A 239 23.69 7.49 13.39
C PHE A 239 23.77 8.51 14.54
N LYS A 240 22.82 8.49 15.48
CA LYS A 240 22.92 9.30 16.70
C LYS A 240 24.13 8.95 17.56
N LYS A 241 24.37 7.66 17.80
CA LYS A 241 25.50 7.18 18.62
C LYS A 241 26.85 7.69 18.08
N HIS A 242 26.96 7.82 16.77
CA HIS A 242 28.17 8.28 16.07
C HIS A 242 28.16 9.77 15.72
N GLY A 243 27.23 10.55 16.29
CA GLY A 243 27.19 12.01 16.13
C GLY A 243 26.71 12.51 14.76
N LEU A 244 26.12 11.63 13.95
CA LEU A 244 25.56 11.95 12.62
C LEU A 244 24.11 12.43 12.70
N ILE A 245 23.46 12.28 13.86
CA ILE A 245 22.14 12.83 14.18
C ILE A 245 22.25 13.58 15.49
N GLN A 246 21.71 14.80 15.53
CA GLN A 246 21.57 15.59 16.74
C GLN A 246 20.11 15.62 17.18
N THR A 247 19.89 15.51 18.49
CA THR A 247 18.55 15.58 19.08
C THR A 247 18.48 16.66 20.16
N ASN A 248 17.30 17.26 20.33
CA ASN A 248 17.03 18.10 21.49
C ASN A 248 16.84 17.26 22.78
N ASN A 249 16.62 17.94 23.91
CA ASN A 249 16.41 17.31 25.22
C ASN A 249 15.14 16.42 25.30
N PHE A 250 14.23 16.53 24.34
CA PHE A 250 13.03 15.70 24.22
C PHE A 250 13.22 14.51 23.27
N GLY A 251 14.45 14.29 22.77
CA GLY A 251 14.78 13.22 21.85
C GLY A 251 14.32 13.45 20.41
N GLN A 252 13.83 14.64 20.06
CA GLN A 252 13.46 14.96 18.68
C GLN A 252 14.71 15.30 17.87
N ILE A 253 14.79 14.78 16.65
CA ILE A 253 15.85 15.12 15.70
C ILE A 253 15.73 16.60 15.34
N ILE A 254 16.84 17.32 15.42
CA ILE A 254 16.92 18.75 15.07
C ILE A 254 17.93 19.04 13.96
N ASP A 255 18.86 18.12 13.73
CA ASP A 255 19.89 18.20 12.70
C ASP A 255 20.42 16.80 12.37
N TYR A 256 20.88 16.59 11.13
CA TYR A 256 21.49 15.32 10.71
C TYR A 256 22.51 15.53 9.59
N ASN A 257 23.55 14.70 9.57
CA ASN A 257 24.40 14.50 8.41
C ASN A 257 24.08 13.20 7.67
N VAL A 258 23.54 12.20 8.37
CA VAL A 258 23.09 10.91 7.82
C VAL A 258 21.81 10.52 8.56
N ILE A 259 20.77 10.15 7.83
CA ILE A 259 19.47 9.78 8.40
C ILE A 259 18.84 8.62 7.63
N GLY A 260 18.26 7.69 8.38
CA GLY A 260 17.41 6.62 7.84
C GLY A 260 15.96 7.07 7.73
N LYS A 261 15.28 6.60 6.70
CA LYS A 261 13.82 6.60 6.55
C LYS A 261 13.38 5.16 6.33
N GLU A 262 12.67 4.59 7.30
CA GLU A 262 12.12 3.25 7.20
C GLU A 262 11.11 3.15 6.07
N SER A 263 11.10 1.97 5.47
CA SER A 263 10.10 1.47 4.54
C SER A 263 9.76 0.02 4.95
N GLY A 264 9.58 -0.25 6.25
CA GLY A 264 9.37 -1.59 6.81
C GLY A 264 10.57 -2.52 6.62
N GLY A 265 10.49 -3.42 5.64
CA GLY A 265 11.54 -4.40 5.31
C GLY A 265 12.79 -3.82 4.64
N SER A 266 12.73 -2.56 4.22
CA SER A 266 13.87 -1.81 3.68
C SER A 266 13.96 -0.42 4.30
N SER A 267 15.06 0.30 4.06
CA SER A 267 15.19 1.69 4.49
C SER A 267 16.02 2.50 3.50
N TYR A 268 15.56 3.72 3.23
CA TYR A 268 16.37 4.72 2.53
C TYR A 268 17.30 5.39 3.52
N ILE A 269 18.52 5.70 3.09
CA ILE A 269 19.45 6.57 3.82
C ILE A 269 19.67 7.83 2.98
N TYR A 270 19.59 8.98 3.64
CA TYR A 270 19.89 10.29 3.07
C TYR A 270 21.07 10.91 3.80
N THR A 271 21.85 11.74 3.10
CA THR A 271 23.00 12.44 3.67
C THR A 271 22.96 13.93 3.31
N ASP A 272 23.53 14.76 4.20
CA ASP A 272 23.80 16.20 3.95
C ASP A 272 25.30 16.48 4.01
N GLY A 273 26.11 15.52 3.55
CA GLY A 273 27.56 15.62 3.59
C GLY A 273 28.23 14.61 2.66
N ASP A 274 29.53 14.81 2.48
CA ASP A 274 30.36 13.95 1.63
C ASP A 274 30.81 12.70 2.41
N TYR A 275 30.11 11.60 2.17
CA TYR A 275 30.39 10.29 2.77
C TYR A 275 30.62 9.28 1.66
N SER A 276 31.61 8.40 1.83
CA SER A 276 31.72 7.24 0.94
C SER A 276 30.71 6.16 1.33
N PHE A 277 30.18 5.46 0.32
CA PHE A 277 29.26 4.34 0.50
C PHE A 277 29.80 3.31 1.51
N GLU A 278 31.06 2.90 1.33
CA GLU A 278 31.75 1.95 2.21
C GLU A 278 31.84 2.43 3.67
N LYS A 279 31.98 3.74 3.91
CA LYS A 279 32.06 4.26 5.27
C LYS A 279 30.73 4.07 6.01
N ILE A 280 29.60 4.38 5.37
CA ILE A 280 28.27 4.22 5.98
C ILE A 280 27.89 2.75 6.10
N ARG A 281 28.19 1.95 5.07
CA ARG A 281 28.01 0.50 5.10
C ARG A 281 28.75 -0.16 6.27
N ASN A 282 30.06 0.05 6.37
CA ASN A 282 30.87 -0.53 7.45
C ASN A 282 30.40 -0.09 8.84
N LEU A 283 29.92 1.16 8.96
CA LEU A 283 29.33 1.65 10.21
C LEU A 283 28.08 0.85 10.60
N ILE A 284 27.15 0.64 9.66
CA ILE A 284 25.93 -0.14 9.89
C ILE A 284 26.28 -1.58 10.25
N GLU A 285 27.13 -2.24 9.47
CA GLU A 285 27.57 -3.62 9.70
C GLU A 285 28.29 -3.79 11.05
N SER A 286 29.01 -2.77 11.54
CA SER A 286 29.70 -2.85 12.84
C SER A 286 28.78 -2.81 14.07
N GLU A 287 27.53 -2.39 13.91
CA GLU A 287 26.57 -2.19 15.00
C GLU A 287 25.41 -3.21 14.98
N LEU A 288 25.33 -4.04 13.94
CA LEU A 288 24.23 -4.98 13.71
C LEU A 288 24.72 -6.44 13.60
N PRO A 289 23.83 -7.41 13.84
CA PRO A 289 24.11 -8.81 13.52
C PRO A 289 24.50 -9.01 12.05
N PRO A 290 25.39 -9.97 11.72
CA PRO A 290 25.87 -10.18 10.34
C PRO A 290 24.78 -10.52 9.31
N ASP A 291 23.64 -11.05 9.76
CA ASP A 291 22.49 -11.43 8.93
C ASP A 291 21.38 -10.36 8.91
N ALA A 292 21.57 -9.23 9.61
CA ALA A 292 20.55 -8.18 9.73
C ALA A 292 20.28 -7.46 8.41
N ILE A 293 21.29 -7.36 7.55
CA ILE A 293 21.22 -6.69 6.25
C ILE A 293 21.53 -7.71 5.15
N GLU A 294 20.62 -7.86 4.19
CA GLU A 294 20.79 -8.78 3.06
C GLU A 294 21.48 -8.10 1.87
N ALA A 295 21.15 -6.83 1.61
CA ALA A 295 21.70 -6.09 0.48
C ALA A 295 21.79 -4.58 0.76
N TYR A 296 22.70 -3.94 0.04
CA TYR A 296 22.82 -2.49 -0.07
C TYR A 296 22.76 -2.11 -1.54
N PHE A 297 22.08 -1.00 -1.84
CA PHE A 297 21.99 -0.44 -3.18
C PHE A 297 22.41 1.03 -3.12
N THR A 298 23.18 1.49 -4.10
CA THR A 298 23.38 2.92 -4.34
C THR A 298 22.06 3.60 -4.72
N GLY A 299 22.00 4.93 -4.67
CA GLY A 299 20.84 5.68 -5.18
C GLY A 299 20.50 5.32 -6.63
N GLU A 300 21.51 5.22 -7.51
CA GLU A 300 21.30 4.84 -8.90
C GLU A 300 20.68 3.44 -9.04
N GLU A 301 21.21 2.44 -8.32
CA GLU A 301 20.65 1.09 -8.31
C GLU A 301 19.22 1.05 -7.74
N ALA A 302 18.96 1.78 -6.65
CA ALA A 302 17.61 1.91 -6.10
C ALA A 302 16.64 2.52 -7.12
N GLY A 303 17.09 3.54 -7.87
CA GLY A 303 16.33 4.14 -8.97
C GLY A 303 16.02 3.16 -10.09
N ILE A 304 16.97 2.32 -10.50
CA ILE A 304 16.75 1.27 -11.51
C ILE A 304 15.70 0.26 -11.04
N LEU A 305 15.66 -0.03 -9.73
CA LEU A 305 14.68 -0.91 -9.10
C LEU A 305 13.31 -0.23 -8.85
N GLY A 306 13.12 1.03 -9.28
CA GLY A 306 11.86 1.77 -9.15
C GLY A 306 11.72 2.56 -7.84
N ALA A 307 12.66 2.44 -6.90
CA ALA A 307 12.69 3.14 -5.62
C ALA A 307 13.30 4.55 -5.73
N ASP A 308 13.37 5.32 -4.64
CA ASP A 308 13.94 6.69 -4.67
C ASP A 308 15.40 6.70 -5.13
N GLY A 309 15.65 7.17 -6.35
CA GLY A 309 17.00 7.26 -6.92
C GLY A 309 17.85 8.39 -6.35
N GLU A 310 17.23 9.33 -5.62
CA GLU A 310 17.90 10.46 -4.97
C GLU A 310 18.38 10.09 -3.55
N CYS A 311 18.12 8.87 -3.07
CA CYS A 311 18.67 8.43 -1.80
C CYS A 311 20.18 8.21 -1.92
N PHE A 312 20.91 8.37 -0.82
CA PHE A 312 22.35 8.08 -0.78
C PHE A 312 22.60 6.58 -0.97
N MET A 313 21.82 5.77 -0.25
CA MET A 313 21.76 4.33 -0.43
C MET A 313 20.41 3.79 0.08
N MET A 314 20.00 2.64 -0.44
CA MET A 314 18.89 1.85 0.06
C MET A 314 19.42 0.58 0.71
N VAL A 315 18.82 0.18 1.82
CA VAL A 315 19.25 -0.96 2.62
C VAL A 315 18.11 -1.97 2.73
N GLU A 316 18.38 -3.23 2.43
CA GLU A 316 17.43 -4.32 2.51
C GLU A 316 17.68 -5.16 3.76
N ALA A 317 16.67 -5.32 4.61
CA ALA A 317 16.79 -6.15 5.80
C ALA A 317 16.93 -7.62 5.43
N GLY A 318 17.65 -8.39 6.24
CA GLY A 318 17.58 -9.85 6.23
C GLY A 318 16.19 -10.37 6.57
N LEU A 319 15.96 -11.66 6.34
CA LEU A 319 14.75 -12.31 6.85
C LEU A 319 14.69 -12.20 8.38
N ASN A 320 13.50 -12.03 8.95
CA ASN A 320 13.26 -11.85 10.39
C ASN A 320 13.68 -10.48 10.96
N TYR A 321 14.02 -9.51 10.11
CA TYR A 321 14.38 -8.14 10.50
C TYR A 321 13.46 -7.09 9.86
N LEU A 322 13.24 -5.98 10.56
CA LEU A 322 12.49 -4.80 10.12
C LEU A 322 13.21 -3.52 10.52
N PHE A 323 12.98 -2.43 9.81
CA PHE A 323 13.45 -1.10 10.16
C PHE A 323 12.38 -0.28 10.87
N GLU A 324 12.81 0.56 11.80
CA GLU A 324 11.99 1.58 12.43
C GLU A 324 12.74 2.92 12.49
N ASP A 325 12.00 4.02 12.29
CA ASP A 325 12.57 5.38 12.29
C ASP A 325 12.97 5.88 13.69
N GLU A 326 12.39 5.30 14.74
CA GLU A 326 12.59 5.77 16.11
C GLU A 326 14.05 5.64 16.57
N ILE A 327 14.47 6.56 17.45
CA ILE A 327 15.74 6.42 18.18
C ILE A 327 15.45 5.61 19.44
N ALA A 328 15.89 4.36 19.43
CA ALA A 328 15.70 3.39 20.50
C ALA A 328 16.91 3.33 21.45
N PRO A 329 16.81 2.62 22.59
CA PRO A 329 17.94 2.41 23.49
C PRO A 329 19.13 1.66 22.88
N LYS A 330 18.89 0.83 21.85
CA LYS A 330 19.91 0.05 21.13
C LYS A 330 19.65 0.09 19.62
N PRO A 331 20.70 -0.04 18.78
CA PRO A 331 20.57 -0.20 17.32
C PRO A 331 19.71 -1.36 16.86
N HIS A 332 19.65 -2.43 17.66
CA HIS A 332 18.89 -3.64 17.38
C HIS A 332 18.22 -4.11 18.67
N MET A 333 16.95 -4.49 18.56
CA MET A 333 16.17 -5.05 19.66
C MET A 333 15.20 -6.10 19.13
N THR A 334 14.95 -7.14 19.91
CA THR A 334 13.87 -8.09 19.62
C THR A 334 12.50 -7.51 19.98
N THR A 335 11.43 -8.00 19.36
CA THR A 335 10.05 -7.63 19.69
C THR A 335 9.75 -7.85 21.17
N LYS A 336 10.25 -8.93 21.76
CA LYS A 336 10.17 -9.23 23.19
C LYS A 336 10.89 -8.21 24.06
N GLU A 337 12.06 -7.71 23.63
CA GLU A 337 12.75 -6.63 24.34
C GLU A 337 11.98 -5.31 24.27
N LEU A 338 11.16 -5.08 23.23
CA LEU A 338 10.38 -3.86 23.05
C LEU A 338 9.06 -3.85 23.85
N GLU A 339 8.57 -5.02 24.28
CA GLU A 339 7.36 -5.14 25.09
C GLU A 339 7.38 -4.21 26.31
N GLY A 340 6.33 -3.39 26.44
CA GLY A 340 6.17 -2.46 27.56
C GLY A 340 7.10 -1.23 27.52
N LYS A 341 7.91 -1.04 26.48
CA LYS A 341 8.81 0.13 26.36
C LYS A 341 8.18 1.36 25.71
N GLY A 342 6.94 1.27 25.22
CA GLY A 342 6.23 2.38 24.58
C GLY A 342 6.83 2.82 23.23
N ILE A 343 7.66 1.97 22.62
CA ILE A 343 8.15 2.08 21.24
C ILE A 343 7.19 1.27 20.38
N SER A 344 6.68 1.86 19.29
CA SER A 344 5.83 1.15 18.34
C SER A 344 6.67 0.17 17.53
N TYR A 345 6.13 -1.01 17.27
CA TYR A 345 6.74 -2.01 16.39
C TYR A 345 5.66 -2.97 15.86
N HIS A 346 5.98 -3.64 14.77
CA HIS A 346 5.14 -4.70 14.20
C HIS A 346 5.85 -6.06 14.28
N THR A 347 5.07 -7.15 14.40
CA THR A 347 5.59 -8.54 14.39
C THR A 347 5.56 -9.15 12.99
N ASN A 348 4.96 -8.45 12.05
CA ASN A 348 4.93 -8.73 10.63
C ASN A 348 4.89 -7.40 9.90
N ASN A 349 5.60 -7.29 8.79
CA ASN A 349 5.57 -6.07 7.99
C ASN A 349 5.89 -6.38 6.53
N HIS A 350 5.70 -5.39 5.69
CA HIS A 350 5.99 -5.39 4.27
C HIS A 350 7.09 -4.36 3.97
N GLY A 351 7.29 -4.00 2.70
CA GLY A 351 8.31 -3.04 2.28
C GLY A 351 9.70 -3.64 1.98
N TYR A 352 9.82 -4.97 1.98
CA TYR A 352 11.01 -5.68 1.50
C TYR A 352 11.16 -5.58 -0.03
N SER A 353 12.33 -5.96 -0.54
CA SER A 353 12.58 -6.08 -1.98
C SER A 353 11.73 -7.20 -2.60
N PRO A 354 10.88 -6.89 -3.60
CA PRO A 354 10.10 -7.91 -4.31
C PRO A 354 10.98 -8.85 -5.15
N TYR A 355 12.24 -8.47 -5.39
CA TYR A 355 13.18 -9.21 -6.25
C TYR A 355 14.04 -10.21 -5.48
N LEU A 356 14.28 -9.95 -4.18
CA LEU A 356 15.14 -10.78 -3.33
C LEU A 356 14.34 -11.76 -2.47
N LYS A 357 13.14 -11.38 -2.04
CA LYS A 357 12.33 -12.22 -1.16
C LYS A 357 11.57 -13.29 -1.93
N LYS A 358 11.78 -14.54 -1.55
CA LYS A 358 10.98 -15.68 -2.01
C LYS A 358 9.57 -15.65 -1.41
N ASP A 359 8.58 -16.16 -2.14
CA ASP A 359 7.18 -16.28 -1.69
C ASP A 359 6.68 -14.93 -1.14
N TYR A 360 6.83 -13.89 -1.94
CA TYR A 360 6.55 -12.50 -1.57
C TYR A 360 5.68 -11.75 -2.60
N GLU A 361 5.17 -12.52 -3.57
CA GLU A 361 4.25 -12.08 -4.60
C GLU A 361 2.85 -11.79 -4.05
N THR A 362 2.12 -10.95 -4.77
CA THR A 362 0.70 -10.65 -4.53
C THR A 362 -0.17 -11.31 -5.61
N VAL A 363 -1.45 -10.95 -5.66
CA VAL A 363 -2.46 -11.62 -6.48
C VAL A 363 -3.17 -10.64 -7.39
N PHE A 364 -3.62 -11.15 -8.53
CA PHE A 364 -4.49 -10.46 -9.49
C PHE A 364 -5.52 -11.47 -10.01
N ILE A 365 -6.80 -11.12 -9.97
CA ILE A 365 -7.90 -11.94 -10.46
C ILE A 365 -8.86 -11.02 -11.21
N ALA A 366 -9.15 -11.33 -12.46
CA ALA A 366 -10.08 -10.59 -13.30
C ALA A 366 -11.14 -11.52 -13.92
N LYS A 367 -12.40 -11.09 -13.91
CA LYS A 367 -13.52 -11.83 -14.51
C LYS A 367 -14.61 -10.87 -14.97
N GLY A 368 -15.35 -11.24 -16.01
CA GLY A 368 -16.53 -10.50 -16.49
C GLY A 368 -16.30 -9.83 -17.83
N ALA A 369 -16.98 -8.70 -18.06
CA ALA A 369 -16.97 -7.99 -19.33
C ALA A 369 -15.56 -7.67 -19.82
N GLY A 370 -15.28 -7.93 -21.10
CA GLY A 370 -13.96 -7.67 -21.70
C GLY A 370 -12.84 -8.63 -21.29
N ILE A 371 -13.09 -9.60 -20.39
CA ILE A 371 -12.08 -10.52 -19.86
C ILE A 371 -12.26 -11.95 -20.41
N LYS A 372 -11.21 -12.49 -21.04
CA LYS A 372 -11.09 -13.89 -21.45
C LYS A 372 -11.17 -14.81 -20.23
N LYS A 373 -11.70 -16.02 -20.42
CA LYS A 373 -11.90 -16.98 -19.33
C LYS A 373 -10.70 -17.94 -19.19
N ASN A 374 -10.37 -18.31 -17.96
CA ASN A 374 -9.40 -19.35 -17.61
C ASN A 374 -7.97 -19.11 -18.10
N ILE A 375 -7.52 -17.85 -18.19
CA ILE A 375 -6.12 -17.55 -18.51
C ILE A 375 -5.31 -17.44 -17.22
N ASN A 376 -4.30 -18.30 -17.08
CA ASN A 376 -3.24 -18.09 -16.09
C ASN A 376 -2.18 -17.19 -16.73
N ILE A 377 -2.08 -15.95 -16.23
CA ILE A 377 -1.15 -14.92 -16.73
C ILE A 377 0.31 -15.32 -16.42
N GLY A 378 0.53 -16.14 -15.39
CA GLY A 378 1.87 -16.38 -14.85
C GLY A 378 2.41 -15.12 -14.18
N LYS A 379 3.70 -14.82 -14.38
CA LYS A 379 4.33 -13.65 -13.78
C LYS A 379 3.84 -12.36 -14.43
N MET A 380 3.45 -11.40 -13.60
CA MET A 380 3.12 -10.04 -14.00
C MET A 380 3.60 -9.05 -12.96
N LYS A 381 3.54 -7.76 -13.30
CA LYS A 381 3.94 -6.68 -12.40
C LYS A 381 2.74 -5.85 -12.02
N LEU A 382 2.79 -5.28 -10.83
CA LEU A 382 1.75 -4.40 -10.31
C LEU A 382 1.56 -3.13 -11.19
N VAL A 383 2.62 -2.68 -11.86
CA VAL A 383 2.55 -1.59 -12.86
C VAL A 383 1.79 -1.96 -14.15
N ASP A 384 1.53 -3.25 -14.41
CA ASP A 384 0.76 -3.69 -15.58
C ASP A 384 -0.76 -3.44 -15.40
N GLU A 385 -1.20 -3.21 -14.17
CA GLU A 385 -2.62 -3.12 -13.81
C GLU A 385 -3.29 -1.84 -14.34
N GLY A 386 -2.71 -0.66 -14.05
CA GLY A 386 -3.22 0.64 -14.48
C GLY A 386 -3.49 0.76 -15.99
N PRO A 387 -2.52 0.47 -16.89
CA PRO A 387 -2.77 0.49 -18.33
C PRO A 387 -3.77 -0.57 -18.78
N THR A 388 -3.85 -1.71 -18.09
CA THR A 388 -4.87 -2.73 -18.37
C THR A 388 -6.26 -2.25 -18.00
N PHE A 389 -6.44 -1.57 -16.86
CA PHE A 389 -7.72 -0.97 -16.47
C PHE A 389 -8.15 0.13 -17.43
N ALA A 390 -7.23 1.00 -17.84
CA ALA A 390 -7.50 1.98 -18.88
C ALA A 390 -7.96 1.29 -20.17
N ARG A 391 -7.29 0.20 -20.59
CA ARG A 391 -7.67 -0.53 -21.80
C ARG A 391 -9.05 -1.16 -21.72
N ILE A 392 -9.45 -1.72 -20.58
CA ILE A 392 -10.80 -2.27 -20.36
C ILE A 392 -11.88 -1.20 -20.62
N LEU A 393 -11.57 0.07 -20.33
CA LEU A 393 -12.45 1.21 -20.54
C LEU A 393 -12.33 1.81 -21.95
N GLY A 394 -11.55 1.22 -22.85
CA GLY A 394 -11.26 1.78 -24.18
C GLY A 394 -10.36 3.02 -24.14
N LEU A 395 -9.61 3.21 -23.06
CA LEU A 395 -8.71 4.35 -22.85
C LEU A 395 -7.24 3.93 -22.98
N ASP A 396 -6.36 4.90 -23.21
CA ASP A 396 -4.91 4.71 -23.25
C ASP A 396 -4.23 5.62 -22.22
N LEU A 397 -3.56 5.01 -21.24
CA LEU A 397 -2.86 5.70 -20.16
C LEU A 397 -1.52 6.33 -20.63
N GLY A 398 -1.08 5.98 -21.84
CA GLY A 398 0.08 6.56 -22.51
C GLY A 398 1.41 6.08 -21.94
N ASN A 399 2.32 7.01 -21.65
CA ASN A 399 3.70 6.70 -21.28
C ASN A 399 3.85 6.20 -19.83
N VAL A 400 3.62 4.91 -19.64
CA VAL A 400 3.71 4.18 -18.37
C VAL A 400 4.89 3.18 -18.38
N ASP A 401 5.20 2.56 -17.24
CA ASP A 401 6.24 1.53 -17.15
C ASP A 401 5.73 0.11 -17.41
N GLY A 402 4.48 -0.16 -17.00
CA GLY A 402 3.85 -1.45 -17.20
C GLY A 402 3.33 -1.67 -18.62
N ARG A 403 2.95 -2.91 -18.91
CA ARG A 403 2.30 -3.29 -20.17
C ARG A 403 0.80 -3.53 -19.98
N VAL A 404 0.05 -3.42 -21.07
CA VAL A 404 -1.32 -3.92 -21.10
C VAL A 404 -1.30 -5.46 -21.13
N LEU A 405 -2.13 -6.09 -20.32
CA LEU A 405 -2.32 -7.55 -20.29
C LEU A 405 -3.24 -8.01 -21.44
N GLU A 406 -2.81 -7.84 -22.68
CA GLU A 406 -3.59 -8.18 -23.89
C GLU A 406 -4.04 -9.65 -23.92
N GLU A 407 -3.26 -10.54 -23.28
CA GLU A 407 -3.56 -11.96 -23.19
C GLU A 407 -4.89 -12.26 -22.48
N ILE A 408 -5.36 -11.38 -21.58
CA ILE A 408 -6.64 -11.55 -20.87
C ILE A 408 -7.79 -10.76 -21.46
N LEU A 409 -7.56 -9.88 -22.43
CA LEU A 409 -8.62 -9.02 -23.00
C LEU A 409 -9.28 -9.67 -24.22
N THR A 410 -10.60 -9.56 -24.37
CA THR A 410 -11.34 -10.23 -25.47
C THR A 410 -11.08 -9.66 -26.86
N GLY A 411 -10.37 -8.53 -26.98
CA GLY A 411 -10.07 -7.88 -28.25
C GLY A 411 -11.31 -7.22 -28.84
N GLU A 412 -11.35 -5.90 -28.85
CA GLU A 412 -12.19 -5.12 -29.75
C GLU A 412 -11.30 -4.27 -30.66
#